data_AF-A0A930AEM2-F1
#
_entry.id   AF-A0A930AEM2-F1
#
_cell.length_a   1.000
_cell.length_b   1.000
_cell.length_c   1.000
_cell.angle_alpha   90.00
_cell.angle_beta   90.00
_cell.angle_gamma   90.00
#
_symmetry.space_group_name_H-M   'P 1'
#
loop_
_entity.id
_entity.type
_entity.pdbx_description
1 polymer ?
#
loop_
_entity_poly.entity_id
_entity_poly.type
_entity_poly.pdbx_seq_one_letter_code
_entity_poly.pdbx_strand_id
1 'polypeptide(L)'
;MARTVVGVAANLCPVDAEGKNIHSSVSCRFAESIRQVGGLPLVIPVGDESVVRDYVEMIDKLILTGGQNVHPQFYGEKKTIESDDYNLVRDEFELALLKEALRQN
;
A
#
# COMPACT_ATOMS: atom_id res chain seq x y z
N MET A 1 1.47 -20.61 19.05
CA MET A 1 2.17 -20.26 17.80
C MET A 1 2.06 -18.76 17.61
N ALA A 2 3.12 -18.09 17.15
CA ALA A 2 3.01 -16.69 16.74
C ALA A 2 2.06 -16.59 15.54
N ARG A 3 1.22 -15.56 15.48
CA ARG A 3 0.35 -15.31 14.32
C ARG A 3 1.19 -14.75 13.18
N THR A 4 0.91 -15.16 11.95
CA THR A 4 1.50 -14.54 10.75
C THR A 4 0.98 -13.10 10.62
N VAL A 5 1.86 -12.12 10.73
CA VAL A 5 1.57 -10.70 10.54
C VAL A 5 1.55 -10.39 9.05
N VAL A 6 0.42 -9.89 8.56
CA VAL A 6 0.24 -9.55 7.15
C VAL A 6 0.09 -8.04 7.03
N GLY A 7 1.12 -7.39 6.48
CA GLY A 7 1.11 -5.98 6.14
C GLY A 7 0.20 -5.72 4.94
N VAL A 8 -0.69 -4.74 5.04
CA VAL A 8 -1.59 -4.33 3.98
C VAL A 8 -1.37 -2.86 3.69
N ALA A 9 -0.80 -2.55 2.52
CA ALA A 9 -0.53 -1.18 2.10
C ALA A 9 -1.84 -0.40 1.95
N ALA A 10 -1.89 0.80 2.52
CA ALA A 10 -3.07 1.66 2.46
C ALA A 10 -3.11 2.49 1.19
N ASN A 11 -4.32 2.87 0.79
CA ASN A 11 -4.56 3.91 -0.18
C ASN A 11 -4.81 5.26 0.53
N LEU A 12 -4.67 6.37 -0.19
CA LEU A 12 -5.07 7.72 0.22
C LEU A 12 -6.41 8.06 -0.41
N CYS A 13 -7.45 8.19 0.41
CA CYS A 13 -8.81 8.47 -0.04
C CYS A 13 -9.31 9.81 0.52
N PRO A 14 -9.70 10.78 -0.33
CA PRO A 14 -10.41 11.96 0.09
C PRO A 14 -11.76 11.59 0.72
N VAL A 15 -12.09 12.16 1.88
CA VAL A 15 -13.35 11.86 2.59
C VAL A 15 -14.35 13.01 2.58
N ASP A 16 -13.97 14.15 2.02
CA ASP A 16 -14.85 15.29 1.78
C ASP A 16 -14.79 15.72 0.31
N ALA A 17 -15.83 16.43 -0.13
CA ALA A 17 -15.98 16.88 -1.51
C ALA A 17 -14.90 17.89 -1.94
N GLU A 18 -14.24 18.55 -0.99
CA GLU A 18 -13.20 19.55 -1.24
C GLU A 18 -11.79 18.92 -1.28
N GLY A 19 -11.66 17.64 -0.91
CA GLY A 19 -10.41 16.92 -0.81
C GLY A 19 -9.49 17.38 0.32
N LYS A 20 -10.01 18.10 1.32
CA LYS A 20 -9.18 18.67 2.41
C LYS A 20 -8.74 17.62 3.43
N ASN A 21 -9.57 16.62 3.69
CA ASN A 21 -9.28 15.51 4.57
C ASN A 21 -8.98 14.27 3.74
N ILE A 22 -7.77 13.76 3.89
CA ILE A 22 -7.29 12.54 3.24
C ILE A 22 -7.08 11.48 4.30
N HIS A 23 -7.73 10.34 4.15
CA HIS A 23 -7.58 9.20 5.04
C HIS A 23 -6.68 8.13 4.41
N SER A 24 -5.78 7.55 5.20
CA SER A 24 -5.25 6.23 4.87
C SER A 24 -6.37 5.20 5.03
N SER A 25 -6.67 4.49 3.94
CA SER A 25 -7.81 3.58 3.87
C SER A 25 -7.44 2.26 3.21
N VAL A 26 -8.04 1.19 3.71
CA VAL A 26 -7.95 -0.17 3.18
C VAL A 26 -9.36 -0.76 3.26
N SER A 27 -9.77 -1.54 2.25
CA SER A 27 -11.02 -2.29 2.35
C SER A 27 -10.99 -3.22 3.55
N CYS A 28 -12.02 -3.18 4.40
CA CYS A 28 -12.10 -4.06 5.57
C CYS A 28 -12.03 -5.55 5.22
N ARG A 29 -12.35 -5.91 3.96
CA ARG A 29 -12.26 -7.28 3.43
C ARG A 29 -10.86 -7.87 3.54
N PHE A 30 -9.80 -7.08 3.38
CA PHE A 30 -8.43 -7.59 3.56
C PHE A 30 -8.22 -8.05 5.00
N ALA A 31 -8.53 -7.21 5.98
CA ALA A 31 -8.43 -7.56 7.39
C ALA A 31 -9.35 -8.75 7.76
N GLU A 32 -10.56 -8.79 7.23
CA GLU A 32 -11.49 -9.91 7.42
C GLU A 32 -10.92 -11.22 6.90
N SER A 33 -10.47 -11.27 5.64
CA SER A 33 -9.92 -12.47 5.01
C SER A 33 -8.65 -12.95 5.71
N ILE A 34 -7.75 -12.04 6.11
CA ILE A 34 -6.54 -12.39 6.87
C ILE A 34 -6.91 -13.05 8.21
N ARG A 35 -7.87 -12.47 8.96
CA ARG A 35 -8.33 -13.05 10.24
C ARG A 35 -8.99 -14.42 10.05
N GLN A 36 -9.77 -14.59 8.97
CA GLN A 36 -10.44 -15.86 8.67
C GLN A 36 -9.47 -17.03 8.49
N VAL A 37 -8.25 -16.76 8.01
CA VAL A 37 -7.18 -17.78 7.87
C VAL A 37 -6.20 -17.80 9.05
N GLY A 38 -6.51 -17.09 10.14
CA GLY A 38 -5.72 -17.09 11.37
C GLY A 38 -4.53 -16.12 11.41
N GLY A 39 -4.38 -15.24 10.40
CA GLY A 39 -3.37 -14.19 10.37
C GLY A 39 -3.72 -12.96 11.20
N LEU A 40 -2.73 -12.08 11.39
CA LEU A 40 -2.86 -10.78 12.04
C LEU A 40 -2.67 -9.66 11.00
N PRO A 41 -3.74 -8.93 10.61
CA PRO A 41 -3.59 -7.83 9.67
C PRO A 41 -2.94 -6.61 10.33
N LEU A 42 -2.02 -5.95 9.62
CA LEU A 42 -1.41 -4.68 9.99
C LEU A 42 -1.54 -3.72 8.81
N VAL A 43 -2.20 -2.58 9.00
CA VAL A 43 -2.30 -1.55 7.95
C VAL A 43 -1.02 -0.74 7.91
N ILE A 44 -0.44 -0.61 6.72
CA ILE A 44 0.75 0.21 6.47
C ILE A 44 0.28 1.50 5.79
N PRO A 45 0.29 2.66 6.46
CA PRO A 45 -0.08 3.92 5.83
C PRO A 45 0.93 4.29 4.74
N VAL A 46 0.50 5.09 3.75
CA VAL A 46 1.43 5.67 2.78
C VAL A 46 2.39 6.58 3.53
N GLY A 47 3.69 6.42 3.29
CA GLY A 47 4.75 7.19 3.92
C GLY A 47 5.94 7.37 2.98
N ASP A 48 7.10 7.62 3.57
CA ASP A 48 8.35 7.85 2.86
C ASP A 48 9.24 6.59 2.83
N GLU A 49 10.23 6.57 1.92
CA GLU A 49 11.17 5.45 1.80
C GLU A 49 11.95 5.18 3.11
N SER A 50 12.13 6.19 3.97
CA SER A 50 12.89 6.07 5.22
C SER A 50 12.29 5.09 6.23
N VAL A 51 10.98 4.81 6.18
CA VAL A 51 10.28 3.90 7.11
C VAL A 51 9.99 2.53 6.51
N VAL A 52 10.30 2.33 5.23
CA VAL A 52 9.98 1.10 4.48
C VAL A 52 10.63 -0.12 5.12
N ARG A 53 11.91 -0.01 5.48
CA ARG A 53 12.65 -1.10 6.13
C ARG A 53 11.98 -1.53 7.43
N ASP A 54 11.63 -0.57 8.28
CA ASP A 54 11.01 -0.84 9.58
C ASP A 54 9.66 -1.55 9.40
N TYR A 55 8.84 -1.11 8.43
CA TYR A 55 7.57 -1.78 8.14
C TYR A 55 7.75 -3.20 7.62
N VAL A 56 8.72 -3.44 6.73
CA VAL A 56 8.96 -4.77 6.16
C VAL A 56 9.51 -5.72 7.23
N GLU A 57 10.36 -5.24 8.14
CA GLU A 57 10.86 -6.03 9.28
C GLU A 57 9.74 -6.43 10.27
N MET A 58 8.63 -5.71 10.31
CA MET A 58 7.49 -5.98 11.21
C MET A 58 6.49 -7.02 10.68
N ILE A 59 6.57 -7.41 9.41
CA ILE A 59 5.54 -8.24 8.74
C ILE A 59 6.13 -9.53 8.17
N ASP A 60 5.33 -10.59 8.15
CA ASP A 60 5.71 -11.87 7.54
C ASP A 60 5.32 -11.95 6.05
N LYS A 61 4.31 -11.17 5.67
CA LYS A 61 3.71 -11.12 4.33
C LYS A 61 3.26 -9.70 4.01
N LEU A 62 3.36 -9.31 2.74
CA LEU A 62 2.91 -8.03 2.22
C LEU A 62 1.76 -8.23 1.23
N ILE A 63 0.71 -7.43 1.35
CA ILE A 63 -0.36 -7.26 0.38
C ILE A 63 -0.35 -5.81 -0.11
N LEU A 64 -0.20 -5.63 -1.41
CA LEU A 64 -0.46 -4.36 -2.09
C LEU A 64 -1.93 -4.33 -2.51
N THR A 65 -2.64 -3.26 -2.14
CA THR A 65 -4.09 -3.16 -2.43
C THR A 65 -4.34 -2.52 -3.79
N GLY A 66 -5.56 -2.69 -4.32
CA GLY A 66 -6.02 -1.88 -5.45
C GLY A 66 -6.20 -0.40 -5.07
N GLY A 67 -6.24 0.47 -6.07
CA GLY A 67 -6.34 1.92 -5.87
C GLY A 67 -6.28 2.69 -7.19
N GLN A 68 -5.67 3.88 -7.16
CA GLN A 68 -5.41 4.69 -8.36
C GLN A 68 -4.54 3.94 -9.37
N ASN A 69 -4.49 4.46 -10.60
CA ASN A 69 -3.58 3.98 -11.63
C ASN A 69 -2.11 4.21 -11.21
N VAL A 70 -1.25 3.26 -11.57
CA VAL A 70 0.21 3.42 -11.44
C VAL A 70 0.70 4.41 -12.49
N HIS A 71 1.55 5.35 -12.10
CA HIS A 71 2.08 6.32 -13.04
C HIS A 71 2.93 5.65 -14.14
N PRO A 72 2.74 6.01 -15.43
CA PRO A 72 3.44 5.41 -16.58
C PRO A 72 4.97 5.40 -16.50
N GLN A 73 5.54 6.34 -15.75
CA GLN A 73 6.98 6.42 -15.53
C GLN A 73 7.57 5.13 -14.93
N PHE A 74 6.79 4.39 -14.14
CA PHE A 74 7.25 3.19 -13.46
C PHE A 74 7.29 1.95 -14.37
N TYR A 75 6.69 2.03 -15.56
CA TYR A 75 6.71 0.96 -16.56
C TYR A 75 7.15 1.42 -17.95
N GLY A 76 7.76 2.61 -18.06
CA GLY A 76 8.44 3.09 -19.27
C GLY A 76 7.52 3.57 -20.39
N GLU A 77 6.25 3.83 -20.10
CA GLU A 77 5.30 4.35 -21.09
C GLU A 77 5.03 5.86 -20.90
N LYS A 78 4.44 6.46 -21.94
CA LYS A 78 3.93 7.82 -21.86
C LYS A 78 2.54 7.82 -21.24
N LYS A 79 2.18 8.90 -20.55
CA LYS A 79 0.80 9.13 -20.12
C LYS A 79 -0.09 9.33 -21.36
N THR A 80 -0.86 8.30 -21.70
CA THR A 80 -1.76 8.28 -22.88
C THR A 80 -3.19 8.62 -22.53
N ILE A 81 -3.56 8.50 -21.25
CA ILE A 81 -4.88 8.88 -20.73
C ILE A 81 -4.77 10.17 -19.91
N GLU A 82 -5.69 11.10 -20.17
CA GLU A 82 -5.91 12.22 -19.26
C GLU A 82 -6.79 11.71 -18.12
N SER A 83 -6.11 11.36 -17.03
CA SER A 83 -6.72 10.94 -15.77
C SER A 83 -6.00 11.63 -14.63
N ASP A 84 -6.78 12.07 -13.65
CA ASP A 84 -6.29 12.62 -12.37
C ASP A 84 -6.18 11.52 -11.31
N ASP A 85 -6.55 10.28 -11.65
CA ASP A 85 -6.51 9.11 -10.78
C ASP A 85 -5.11 8.47 -10.79
N TYR A 86 -4.11 9.24 -10.36
CA TYR A 86 -2.73 8.83 -10.13
C TYR A 86 -2.26 9.35 -8.77
N ASN A 87 -1.33 8.63 -8.14
CA ASN A 87 -0.72 9.10 -6.90
C ASN A 87 0.76 8.70 -6.85
N LEU A 88 1.64 9.64 -7.21
CA LEU A 88 3.08 9.41 -7.28
C LEU A 88 3.69 8.98 -5.95
N VAL A 89 3.28 9.62 -4.85
CA VAL A 89 3.80 9.31 -3.51
C VAL A 89 3.46 7.87 -3.12
N ARG A 90 2.22 7.44 -3.41
CA ARG A 90 1.80 6.05 -3.19
C ARG A 90 2.60 5.08 -4.06
N ASP A 91 2.75 5.37 -5.35
CA ASP A 91 3.47 4.50 -6.29
C ASP A 91 4.93 4.31 -5.85
N GLU A 92 5.62 5.39 -5.49
CA GLU A 92 7.00 5.36 -5.00
C GLU A 92 7.11 4.52 -3.71
N PHE A 93 6.21 4.73 -2.76
CA PHE A 93 6.19 4.01 -1.50
C PHE A 93 5.88 2.52 -1.67
N GLU A 94 4.86 2.15 -2.46
CA GLU A 94 4.52 0.75 -2.72
C GLU A 94 5.63 0.02 -3.47
N LEU A 95 6.30 0.68 -4.42
CA LEU A 95 7.47 0.13 -5.10
C LEU A 95 8.65 -0.06 -4.14
N ALA A 96 8.86 0.87 -3.21
CA ALA A 96 9.89 0.73 -2.18
C ALA A 96 9.59 -0.45 -1.24
N LEU A 97 8.34 -0.58 -0.75
CA LEU A 97 7.88 -1.73 0.01
C LEU A 97 8.11 -3.05 -0.73
N LEU A 98 7.75 -3.11 -2.01
CA LEU A 98 7.95 -4.30 -2.85
C LEU A 98 9.43 -4.66 -2.97
N LYS A 99 10.29 -3.69 -3.29
CA LYS A 99 11.73 -3.91 -3.44
C LYS A 99 12.35 -4.40 -2.14
N GLU A 100 11.97 -3.79 -1.02
CA GLU A 100 12.50 -4.15 0.29
C GLU A 100 12.01 -5.53 0.74
N ALA A 101 10.73 -5.86 0.53
CA ALA A 101 10.20 -7.19 0.80
C ALA A 101 10.90 -8.28 -0.02
N LEU A 102 11.21 -8.02 -1.30
CA LEU A 102 11.99 -8.94 -2.13
C LEU A 102 13.44 -9.07 -1.68
N ARG A 103 14.03 -8.01 -1.10
CA ARG A 103 15.40 -8.02 -0.58
C ARG A 103 15.56 -8.86 0.68
N GLN A 104 14.53 -8.92 1.52
CA GLN A 104 14.55 -9.63 2.81
C GLN A 104 14.02 -11.08 2.76
N ASN A 105 13.47 -11.51 1.62
CA ASN A 105 12.88 -12.84 1.40
C ASN A 105 13.93 -13.89 1.01
#